data_AF-A0A1I0SVM5-F1
#
_entry.id   AF-A0A1I0SVM5-F1
#
_cell.length_a   1.000
_cell.length_b   1.000
_cell.length_c   1.000
_cell.angle_alpha   90.00
_cell.angle_beta   90.00
_cell.angle_gamma   90.00
#
_symmetry.space_group_name_H-M   'P 1'
#
loop_
_entity.id
_entity.type
_entity.pdbx_description
1 polymer ?
#
loop_
_entity_poly.entity_id
_entity_poly.type
_entity_poly.pdbx_seq_one_letter_code
_entity_poly.pdbx_strand_id
1 'polypeptide(L)' 'MKVLAISLLIGSILIGVAIEMDLLMGFTLRQSMHNVFNPFRVMETPETFILFLFLLIWTVDLLAALFFQKQKKM' A
#
# COMPACT_ATOMS: atom_id res chain seq x y z
N MET A 1 -11.70 7.96 18.75
CA MET A 1 -10.50 8.58 19.37
C MET A 1 -9.33 7.60 19.55
N LYS A 2 -9.52 6.37 20.06
CA LYS A 2 -8.42 5.39 20.22
C LYS A 2 -7.87 4.84 18.89
N VAL A 3 -8.75 4.49 17.95
CA VAL A 3 -8.36 3.94 16.64
C VAL A 3 -7.51 4.93 15.85
N LEU A 4 -7.91 6.20 15.79
CA LEU A 4 -7.12 7.25 15.10
C LEU A 4 -5.72 7.39 15.70
N ALA A 5 -5.59 7.40 17.03
CA ALA A 5 -4.30 7.49 17.69
C ALA A 5 -3.41 6.26 17.41
N ILE A 6 -4.00 5.06 17.42
CA ILE A 6 -3.29 3.82 17.08
C ILE A 6 -2.87 3.83 15.60
N SER A 7 -3.74 4.27 14.70
CA SER A 7 -3.43 4.39 13.26
C SER A 7 -2.29 5.37 13.00
N LEU A 8 -2.27 6.52 13.70
CA LEU A 8 -1.16 7.48 13.58
C LEU A 8 0.16 6.91 14.12
N LEU A 9 0.12 6.18 15.24
CA LEU A 9 1.29 5.54 15.82
C LEU A 9 1.85 4.44 14.92
N ILE A 10 0.97 3.59 14.38
CA ILE A 10 1.38 2.55 13.41
C ILE A 10 1.93 3.22 12.14
N GLY A 11 1.27 4.25 11.63
CA GLY A 11 1.70 4.99 10.45
C GLY A 11 3.09 5.62 10.64
N SER A 12 3.36 6.25 11.78
CA SER A 12 4.66 6.86 12.05
C SER A 12 5.78 5.83 12.17
N ILE A 13 5.52 4.66 12.78
CA ILE A 13 6.48 3.56 12.85
C ILE A 13 6.78 3.03 11.45
N LEU A 14 5.75 2.79 10.62
CA LEU A 14 5.92 2.29 9.26
C LEU A 14 6.71 3.27 8.39
N ILE A 15 6.44 4.57 8.52
CA ILE A 15 7.22 5.62 7.84
C ILE A 15 8.67 5.61 8.32
N GLY A 16 8.90 5.49 9.63
CA GLY A 16 10.25 5.40 10.20
C GLY A 16 11.04 4.22 9.64
N VAL A 17 10.45 3.03 9.63
CA VAL A 17 11.06 1.82 9.06
C VAL A 17 11.35 1.98 7.57
N ALA A 18 10.42 2.56 6.79
CA ALA A 18 10.66 2.81 5.37
C ALA A 18 11.86 3.74 5.14
N ILE A 19 11.99 4.80 5.94
CA ILE A 19 13.13 5.72 5.85
C ILE A 19 14.43 5.04 6.26
N GLU A 20 14.42 4.26 7.34
CA GLU A 20 15.59 3.49 7.77
C GLU A 20 16.07 2.51 6.70
N MET A 21 15.15 1.78 6.06
CA MET A 21 15.48 0.85 4.97
C MET A 21 16.07 1.57 3.76
N ASP A 22 15.51 2.72 3.38
CA ASP A 22 16.05 3.55 2.30
C ASP A 22 17.48 4.02 2.61
N LEU A 23 17.74 4.44 3.85
CA LEU A 23 19.09 4.83 4.27
C LEU A 23 20.08 3.65 4.21
N LEU A 24 19.66 2.44 4.63
CA LEU A 24 20.48 1.22 4.54
C LEU A 24 20.78 0.82 3.09
N MET A 25 19.86 1.12 2.17
CA MET A 25 20.04 0.94 0.72
C MET A 25 20.89 2.05 0.08
N GLY A 26 21.34 3.04 0.85
CA GLY A 26 22.22 4.13 0.40
C GLY A 26 21.49 5.35 -0.17
N PHE A 27 20.16 5.44 -0.02
CA PHE A 27 19.42 6.64 -0.40
C PHE A 27 19.65 7.77 0.60
N THR A 28 19.54 9.01 0.12
CA THR A 28 19.59 10.20 0.99
C THR A 28 18.24 10.42 1.68
N LEU A 29 18.23 11.09 2.84
CA LEU A 29 16.99 11.48 3.55
C LEU A 29 15.98 12.19 2.63
N ARG A 30 16.47 13.08 1.74
CA ARG A 30 15.61 13.79 0.80
C ARG A 30 14.96 12.84 -0.22
N GLN A 31 15.71 11.89 -0.75
CA GLN A 31 15.17 10.89 -1.66
C GLN A 31 14.17 9.99 -0.94
N SER A 32 14.48 9.57 0.28
CA SER A 32 13.58 8.72 1.06
C SER A 32 12.25 9.39 1.39
N MET A 33 12.26 10.69 1.73
CA MET A 33 11.01 11.45 1.89
C MET A 33 10.17 11.41 0.59
N HIS A 34 10.80 11.60 -0.57
CA HIS A 34 10.09 11.48 -1.85
C HIS A 34 9.58 10.05 -2.12
N ASN A 35 10.31 9.03 -1.69
CA ASN A 35 9.93 7.62 -1.84
C ASN A 35 8.72 7.27 -0.98
N VAL A 36 8.67 7.73 0.28
CA VAL A 36 7.53 7.53 1.17
C VAL A 36 6.26 8.17 0.62
N PHE A 37 6.35 9.36 0.02
CA PHE A 37 5.20 10.02 -0.61
C PHE A 37 4.81 9.41 -1.95
N ASN A 38 5.76 8.83 -2.69
CA ASN A 38 5.51 8.21 -3.99
C ASN A 38 6.25 6.87 -4.12
N PRO A 39 5.69 5.78 -3.54
CA PRO A 39 6.37 4.48 -3.48
C PRO A 39 6.52 3.83 -4.87
N PHE A 40 5.63 4.14 -5.82
CA PHE A 40 5.69 3.61 -7.19
C PHE A 40 6.95 4.00 -7.95
N ARG A 41 7.65 5.07 -7.52
CA ARG A 41 8.91 5.49 -8.13
C ARG A 41 10.07 4.54 -7.80
N VAL A 42 9.97 3.81 -6.68
CA VAL A 42 11.03 2.93 -6.18
C VAL A 42 10.75 1.47 -6.53
N MET A 43 9.49 1.13 -6.80
CA MET A 43 9.12 -0.25 -7.13
C MET A 43 9.70 -0.67 -8.47
N GLU A 44 10.30 -1.87 -8.48
CA GLU A 44 10.78 -2.47 -9.72
C GLU A 44 9.61 -2.89 -10.62
N THR A 45 9.89 -3.07 -11.91
CA THR A 45 8.87 -3.46 -12.90
C THR A 45 8.08 -4.71 -12.50
N PRO A 46 8.72 -5.78 -11.98
CA PRO A 46 7.98 -6.97 -11.53
C PRO A 46 7.10 -6.71 -10.31
N GLU A 47 7.56 -5.90 -9.35
CA GLU A 47 6.80 -5.59 -8.13
C GLU A 47 5.53 -4.80 -8.46
N THR A 48 5.67 -3.82 -9.33
CA THR A 48 4.56 -3.02 -9.84
C THR A 48 3.54 -3.90 -10.55
N PHE A 49 4.00 -4.81 -11.42
CA PHE A 49 3.13 -5.75 -12.13
C PHE A 49 2.34 -6.65 -11.16
N ILE A 50 3.01 -7.22 -10.16
CA ILE A 50 2.39 -8.10 -9.17
C ILE A 50 1.34 -7.33 -8.34
N LEU A 51 1.64 -6.10 -7.92
CA LEU A 51 0.70 -5.25 -7.20
C LEU A 51 -0.58 -5.02 -8.02
N PHE A 52 -0.45 -4.63 -9.29
CA PHE A 52 -1.61 -4.40 -10.15
C PHE A 52 -2.39 -5.69 -10.43
N LEU A 53 -1.70 -6.82 -10.61
CA LEU A 53 -2.36 -8.12 -10.78
C LEU A 53 -3.18 -8.48 -9.54
N PHE A 54 -2.61 -8.29 -8.34
CA PHE A 54 -3.31 -8.53 -7.08
C PHE A 54 -4.54 -7.62 -6.91
N LEU A 55 -4.38 -6.31 -7.17
CA LEU A 55 -5.49 -5.35 -7.11
C LEU A 55 -6.59 -5.68 -8.12
N LEU A 56 -6.23 -6.16 -9.32
CA LEU A 56 -7.20 -6.58 -10.33
C LEU A 56 -8.00 -7.79 -9.86
N ILE A 57 -7.33 -8.83 -9.37
CA ILE A 57 -7.99 -10.04 -8.85
C ILE A 57 -8.92 -9.68 -7.69
N TRP A 58 -8.44 -8.86 -6.75
CA TRP A 58 -9.25 -8.40 -5.62
C TRP A 58 -10.47 -7.59 -6.06
N THR A 59 -10.31 -6.71 -7.06
CA THR A 59 -11.42 -5.93 -7.61
C THR A 59 -12.46 -6.83 -8.28
N VAL A 60 -12.02 -7.84 -9.03
CA VAL A 60 -12.92 -8.82 -9.67
C VAL A 60 -13.68 -9.62 -8.62
N ASP A 61 -13.01 -10.07 -7.56
CA ASP A 61 -13.63 -10.80 -6.45
C ASP A 61 -14.69 -9.94 -5.73
N LEU A 62 -14.35 -8.69 -5.42
CA LEU A 62 -15.29 -7.72 -4.83
C LEU A 62 -16.50 -7.49 -5.73
N LEU A 63 -16.29 -7.29 -7.03
CA LEU A 63 -17.38 -7.11 -7.99
C LEU A 63 -18.27 -8.36 -8.06
N ALA A 64 -17.68 -9.55 -8.16
CA ALA A 64 -18.41 -10.81 -8.16
C ALA A 64 -19.25 -10.96 -6.89
N ALA A 65 -18.66 -10.73 -5.71
CA ALA A 65 -19.37 -10.77 -4.43
C ALA A 65 -20.57 -9.82 -4.41
N LEU A 66 -20.41 -8.58 -4.90
CA LEU A 66 -21.50 -7.61 -5.01
C LEU A 66 -22.59 -8.05 -5.98
N PHE A 67 -22.24 -8.64 -7.13
CA PHE A 67 -23.21 -9.18 -8.10
C PHE A 67 -23.98 -10.39 -7.54
N PHE A 68 -23.31 -11.32 -6.86
CA PHE A 68 -23.96 -12.48 -6.22
C PHE A 68 -24.85 -12.06 -5.04
N GLN A 69 -24.48 -11.04 -4.27
CA GLN A 69 -25.36 -10.49 -3.23
C GLN A 69 -26.61 -9.82 -3.81
N LYS A 70 -26.52 -9.19 -4.98
CA LYS A 70 -27.70 -8.65 -5.68
C LYS A 70 -28.65 -9.75 -6.17
N GLN A 71 -28.11 -10.86 -6.66
CA GLN A 71 -28.92 -12.01 -7.11
C GLN A 71 -29.64 -12.73 -5.97
N LYS A 72 -29.08 -12.74 -4.76
CA LYS A 72 -29.69 -13.39 -3.58
C LYS A 72 -30.79 -12.56 -2.89
N LYS A 73 -30.96 -11.30 -3.31
CA LYS A 73 -31.91 -10.33 -2.72
C LYS A 73 -33.09 -10.01 -3.65
N MET A 74 -33.08 -10.52 -4.89
CA MET A 74 -34.24 -10.66 -5.78
C MET A 74 -34.87 -12.03 -5.58
#